data_AF-A0A7S3T0R8-F1
#
_entry.id   AF-A0A7S3T0R8-F1
#
_cell.length_a   1.000
_cell.length_b   1.000
_cell.length_c   1.000
_cell.angle_alpha   90.00
_cell.angle_beta   90.00
_cell.angle_gamma   90.00
#
_symmetry.space_group_name_H-M   'P 1'
#
loop_
_entity.id
_entity.type
_entity.pdbx_description
1 polymer ?
#
loop_
_entity_poly.entity_id
_entity_poly.type
_entity_poly.pdbx_seq_one_letter_code
_entity_poly.pdbx_strand_id
1 'polypeptide(L)'
;LRKDNVEIFENTEVTNYDVPESTKVPVNLSLDSSEVGVPRDVDCDIVLAAIGRRPNVNGFGIDKLGVKLAERGGHIQVNGRFESSVKGIFAAGDVIGPPSLASTGVYQAQGAVTHMFDEGSHVERANFPVGMWTTPECAYYGLTKEAAEKKGIDAEEGLAKYTGCLRGRVFSPDGLLKLVFQRDSGVVLGVHLVGADACEMVHYGMDLVDQQVTIFSLISTLFTAVTYHELFKEAALDGNSKLAFGAQWQSILSELGGFMEGPGGQAPSQEAMRKEFEAMNTSGDGSLNADELHAFLKRLGKDIKKGTVANLVRLADTDG
;
A
#
# COMPACT_ATOMS: atom_id res chain seq x y z
N LEU A 1 -0.56 -11.32 21.01
CA LEU A 1 -1.32 -12.60 21.00
C LEU A 1 -0.60 -13.72 21.75
N ARG A 2 0.36 -14.47 21.18
CA ARG A 2 1.02 -15.57 21.93
C ARG A 2 1.75 -15.09 23.20
N LYS A 3 2.36 -13.90 23.17
CA LYS A 3 2.95 -13.24 24.36
C LYS A 3 1.90 -12.95 25.46
N ASP A 4 0.63 -12.83 25.08
CA ASP A 4 -0.50 -12.59 25.96
C ASP A 4 -1.24 -13.90 26.31
N ASN A 5 -0.57 -15.04 26.12
CA ASN A 5 -1.08 -16.39 26.35
C ASN A 5 -2.33 -16.76 25.52
N VAL A 6 -2.47 -16.16 24.33
CA VAL A 6 -3.47 -16.60 23.36
C VAL A 6 -2.94 -17.83 22.62
N GLU A 7 -3.63 -18.95 22.77
CA GLU A 7 -3.43 -20.16 21.97
C GLU A 7 -4.03 -19.97 20.57
N ILE A 8 -3.28 -20.38 19.55
CA ILE A 8 -3.68 -20.20 18.15
C ILE A 8 -3.53 -21.54 17.45
N PHE A 9 -4.65 -22.11 17.02
CA PHE A 9 -4.70 -23.33 16.22
C PHE A 9 -5.00 -22.94 14.76
N GLU A 10 -3.95 -22.88 13.94
CA GLU A 10 -4.07 -22.66 12.49
C GLU A 10 -4.41 -23.98 11.78
N ASN A 11 -4.87 -23.92 10.52
CA ASN A 11 -5.21 -25.12 9.73
C ASN A 11 -6.14 -26.12 10.45
N THR A 12 -7.05 -25.59 11.27
CA THR A 12 -7.89 -26.35 12.19
C THR A 12 -9.35 -26.01 11.96
N GLU A 13 -10.20 -27.02 11.86
CA GLU A 13 -11.64 -26.89 11.65
C GLU A 13 -12.40 -27.26 12.93
N VAL A 14 -13.41 -26.46 13.29
CA VAL A 14 -14.39 -26.84 14.32
C VAL A 14 -15.45 -27.70 13.65
N THR A 15 -15.49 -28.99 13.98
CA THR A 15 -16.39 -29.96 13.34
C THR A 15 -17.69 -30.17 14.11
N ASN A 16 -17.66 -29.98 15.42
CA ASN A 16 -18.85 -30.07 16.28
C ASN A 16 -18.71 -29.15 17.50
N TYR A 17 -19.84 -28.82 18.12
CA TYR A 17 -19.89 -28.12 19.39
C TYR A 17 -21.05 -28.64 20.24
N ASP A 18 -20.83 -28.78 21.55
CA ASP A 18 -21.86 -29.13 22.53
C ASP A 18 -22.03 -27.97 23.53
N VAL A 19 -23.21 -27.33 23.51
CA VAL A 19 -23.55 -26.24 24.43
C VAL A 19 -24.47 -26.77 25.52
N PRO A 20 -24.00 -26.93 26.76
CA PRO A 20 -24.83 -27.43 27.84
C PRO A 20 -25.90 -26.42 28.26
N GLU A 21 -27.02 -26.91 28.82
CA GLU A 21 -28.09 -26.05 29.35
C GLU A 21 -27.65 -25.20 30.55
N SER A 22 -26.65 -25.68 31.30
CA SER A 22 -26.13 -25.05 32.52
C SER A 22 -24.79 -24.40 32.24
N THR A 23 -24.64 -23.13 32.60
CA THR A 23 -23.38 -22.38 32.52
C THR A 23 -22.32 -22.84 33.54
N LYS A 24 -22.59 -23.90 34.31
CA LYS A 24 -21.62 -24.55 35.21
C LYS A 24 -20.84 -25.67 34.53
N VAL A 25 -21.25 -26.06 33.32
CA VAL A 25 -20.59 -27.06 32.49
C VAL A 25 -19.97 -26.31 31.30
N PRO A 26 -18.71 -26.57 30.93
CA PRO A 26 -18.08 -25.89 29.81
C PRO A 26 -18.77 -26.28 28.48
N VAL A 27 -18.73 -25.36 27.52
CA VAL A 27 -18.96 -25.67 26.12
C VAL A 27 -17.79 -26.50 25.61
N ASN A 28 -18.09 -27.61 24.95
CA ASN A 28 -17.08 -28.46 24.32
C ASN A 28 -17.06 -28.20 22.81
N LEU A 29 -15.87 -28.01 22.25
CA LEU A 29 -15.62 -27.86 20.81
C LEU A 29 -14.80 -29.05 20.34
N SER A 30 -15.28 -29.78 19.32
CA SER A 30 -14.48 -30.80 18.65
C SER A 30 -13.75 -30.21 17.45
N LEU A 31 -12.44 -30.40 17.43
CA LEU A 31 -11.52 -29.89 16.42
C LEU A 31 -11.02 -31.03 15.52
N ASP A 32 -10.90 -30.73 14.24
CA ASP A 32 -10.14 -31.54 13.28
C ASP A 32 -8.96 -30.71 12.77
N SER A 33 -7.76 -31.27 12.84
CA SER A 33 -6.53 -30.56 12.50
C SER A 33 -5.50 -31.50 11.90
N SER A 34 -4.82 -31.03 10.86
CA SER A 34 -3.64 -31.70 10.32
C SER A 34 -2.36 -31.42 11.13
N GLU A 35 -2.42 -30.50 12.08
CA GLU A 35 -1.25 -30.05 12.85
C GLU A 35 -1.02 -30.91 14.10
N VAL A 36 0.25 -31.24 14.36
CA VAL A 36 0.63 -32.04 15.53
C VAL A 36 0.51 -31.20 16.80
N GLY A 37 -0.19 -31.73 17.80
CA GLY A 37 -0.32 -31.10 19.12
C GLY A 37 -1.57 -30.23 19.30
N VAL A 38 -2.42 -30.11 18.27
CA VAL A 38 -3.76 -29.54 18.42
C VAL A 38 -4.66 -30.54 19.14
N PRO A 39 -5.34 -30.14 20.23
CA PRO A 39 -6.25 -31.03 20.94
C PRO A 39 -7.44 -31.38 20.06
N ARG A 40 -7.94 -32.62 20.21
CA ARG A 40 -9.16 -33.05 19.52
C ARG A 40 -10.40 -32.35 20.06
N ASP A 41 -10.41 -32.02 21.34
CA ASP A 41 -11.54 -31.39 22.01
C ASP A 41 -11.04 -30.23 22.89
N VAL A 42 -11.77 -29.12 22.89
CA VAL A 42 -11.46 -27.92 23.69
C VAL A 42 -12.68 -27.56 24.52
N ASP A 43 -12.49 -27.47 25.83
CA ASP A 43 -13.49 -26.97 26.75
C ASP A 43 -13.32 -25.46 26.94
N CYS A 44 -14.42 -24.71 26.90
CA CYS A 44 -14.42 -23.27 27.10
C CYS A 44 -15.74 -22.80 27.73
N ASP A 45 -15.72 -21.66 28.42
CA ASP A 45 -16.94 -21.09 29.02
C ASP A 45 -17.81 -20.36 27.98
N ILE A 46 -17.18 -19.76 26.97
CA ILE A 46 -17.82 -18.91 25.96
C ILE A 46 -17.21 -19.18 24.59
N VAL A 47 -18.08 -19.31 23.59
CA VAL A 47 -17.71 -19.38 22.18
C VAL A 47 -18.12 -18.09 21.46
N LEU A 48 -17.16 -17.45 20.79
CA LEU A 48 -17.41 -16.33 19.89
C LEU A 48 -17.18 -16.75 18.44
N ALA A 49 -18.26 -16.86 17.66
CA ALA A 49 -18.19 -17.15 16.24
C ALA A 49 -17.93 -15.86 15.42
N ALA A 50 -16.65 -15.56 15.17
CA ALA A 50 -16.21 -14.40 14.38
C ALA A 50 -15.83 -14.78 12.93
N ILE A 51 -16.65 -15.60 12.25
CA ILE A 51 -16.36 -16.23 10.95
C ILE A 51 -16.65 -15.36 9.71
N GLY A 52 -16.82 -14.06 9.89
CA GLY A 52 -17.15 -13.10 8.83
C GLY A 52 -18.61 -12.63 8.83
N ARG A 53 -18.96 -11.87 7.80
CA ARG A 53 -20.26 -11.19 7.65
C ARG A 53 -20.90 -11.57 6.31
N ARG A 54 -22.22 -11.46 6.23
CA ARG A 54 -23.00 -11.65 4.99
C ARG A 54 -23.88 -10.42 4.73
N PRO A 55 -24.12 -10.05 3.47
CA PRO A 55 -24.97 -8.92 3.14
C PRO A 55 -26.43 -9.21 3.53
N ASN A 56 -27.12 -8.22 4.09
CA ASN A 56 -28.53 -8.35 4.45
C ASN A 56 -29.42 -7.93 3.28
N VAL A 57 -29.73 -8.88 2.39
CA VAL A 57 -30.50 -8.64 1.14
C VAL A 57 -31.86 -9.33 1.13
N ASN A 58 -32.17 -10.16 2.13
CA ASN A 58 -33.41 -10.92 2.19
C ASN A 58 -34.57 -10.09 2.75
N GLY A 59 -35.77 -10.30 2.22
CA GLY A 59 -36.99 -9.62 2.73
C GLY A 59 -37.22 -8.20 2.19
N PHE A 60 -36.33 -7.70 1.34
CA PHE A 60 -36.45 -6.35 0.74
C PHE A 60 -37.04 -6.35 -0.69
N GLY A 61 -37.45 -7.52 -1.21
CA GLY A 61 -38.02 -7.63 -2.57
C GLY A 61 -37.03 -7.35 -3.71
N ILE A 62 -35.72 -7.45 -3.44
CA ILE A 62 -34.63 -7.23 -4.41
C ILE A 62 -34.75 -8.16 -5.62
N ASP A 63 -35.18 -9.40 -5.39
CA ASP A 63 -35.49 -10.40 -6.39
C ASP A 63 -36.60 -9.95 -7.35
N LYS A 64 -37.67 -9.35 -6.80
CA LYS A 64 -38.80 -8.84 -7.58
C LYS A 64 -38.45 -7.60 -8.40
N LEU A 65 -37.47 -6.82 -7.94
CA LEU A 65 -36.95 -5.66 -8.65
C LEU A 65 -36.03 -6.05 -9.83
N GLY A 66 -35.55 -7.29 -9.88
CA GLY A 66 -34.60 -7.74 -10.90
C GLY A 66 -33.17 -7.25 -10.67
N VAL A 67 -32.84 -6.84 -9.44
CA VAL A 67 -31.48 -6.45 -9.06
C VAL A 67 -30.61 -7.70 -8.99
N LYS A 68 -29.48 -7.69 -9.71
CA LYS A 68 -28.54 -8.80 -9.75
C LYS A 68 -27.71 -8.85 -8.48
N LEU A 69 -27.58 -10.06 -7.93
CA LEU A 69 -26.66 -10.36 -6.85
C LEU A 69 -25.43 -11.08 -7.40
N ALA A 70 -24.28 -10.89 -6.76
CA ALA A 70 -23.07 -11.62 -7.05
C ALA A 70 -23.26 -13.11 -6.70
N GLU A 71 -22.89 -14.00 -7.63
CA GLU A 71 -23.00 -15.46 -7.44
C GLU A 71 -22.29 -15.93 -6.16
N ARG A 72 -21.12 -15.35 -5.88
CA ARG A 72 -20.38 -15.57 -4.64
C ARG A 72 -20.70 -14.48 -3.63
N GLY A 73 -21.20 -14.91 -2.47
CA GLY A 73 -21.41 -14.04 -1.30
C GLY A 73 -22.73 -13.26 -1.28
N GLY A 74 -23.51 -13.23 -2.38
CA GLY A 74 -24.87 -12.67 -2.38
C GLY A 74 -24.95 -11.15 -2.26
N HIS A 75 -23.87 -10.44 -2.62
CA HIS A 75 -23.80 -8.97 -2.57
C HIS A 75 -24.55 -8.35 -3.75
N ILE A 76 -25.10 -7.15 -3.58
CA ILE A 76 -25.71 -6.39 -4.68
C ILE A 76 -24.60 -6.01 -5.67
N GLN A 77 -24.76 -6.38 -6.94
CA GLN A 77 -23.85 -5.95 -7.99
C GLN A 77 -24.10 -4.48 -8.32
N VAL A 78 -23.05 -3.68 -8.25
CA VAL A 78 -23.06 -2.28 -8.64
C VAL A 78 -21.96 -1.99 -9.66
N ASN A 79 -22.16 -0.95 -10.47
CA ASN A 79 -21.12 -0.39 -11.35
C ASN A 79 -20.25 0.63 -10.59
N GLY A 80 -19.30 1.27 -11.27
CA GLY A 80 -18.42 2.30 -10.67
C GLY A 80 -19.13 3.56 -10.16
N ARG A 81 -20.43 3.73 -10.47
CA ARG A 81 -21.30 4.78 -9.92
C ARG A 81 -22.09 4.34 -8.69
N PHE A 82 -21.83 3.14 -8.18
CA PHE A 82 -22.63 2.49 -7.14
C PHE A 82 -24.10 2.24 -7.53
N GLU A 83 -24.41 2.27 -8.84
CA GLU A 83 -25.73 1.96 -9.38
C GLU A 83 -25.83 0.46 -9.64
N SER A 84 -26.95 -0.13 -9.24
CA SER A 84 -27.24 -1.56 -9.41
C SER A 84 -27.50 -1.92 -10.88
N SER A 85 -27.81 -3.19 -11.16
CA SER A 85 -28.25 -3.61 -12.50
C SER A 85 -29.59 -3.00 -12.95
N VAL A 86 -30.34 -2.37 -12.03
CA VAL A 86 -31.60 -1.69 -12.31
C VAL A 86 -31.37 -0.19 -12.21
N LYS A 87 -31.65 0.52 -13.30
CA LYS A 87 -31.44 1.96 -13.41
C LYS A 87 -32.22 2.71 -12.32
N GLY A 88 -31.56 3.66 -11.65
CA GLY A 88 -32.13 4.46 -10.57
C GLY A 88 -32.11 3.79 -9.19
N ILE A 89 -31.61 2.56 -9.07
CA ILE A 89 -31.40 1.88 -7.79
C ILE A 89 -29.90 1.83 -7.51
N PHE A 90 -29.48 2.37 -6.37
CA PHE A 90 -28.09 2.42 -5.94
C PHE A 90 -27.91 1.64 -4.64
N ALA A 91 -26.67 1.21 -4.36
CA ALA A 91 -26.33 0.52 -3.12
C ALA A 91 -24.91 0.87 -2.66
N ALA A 92 -24.69 0.90 -1.35
CA ALA A 92 -23.41 1.24 -0.72
C ALA A 92 -23.23 0.48 0.60
N GLY A 93 -21.98 0.36 1.07
CA GLY A 93 -21.62 -0.33 2.30
C GLY A 93 -21.55 -1.85 2.16
N ASP A 94 -21.66 -2.56 3.27
CA ASP A 94 -21.46 -4.01 3.35
C ASP A 94 -22.30 -4.83 2.34
N VAL A 95 -23.45 -4.30 1.89
CA VAL A 95 -24.32 -4.98 0.92
C VAL A 95 -23.71 -5.08 -0.48
N ILE A 96 -22.72 -4.26 -0.82
CA ILE A 96 -22.03 -4.31 -2.13
C ILE A 96 -20.68 -5.05 -2.08
N GLY A 97 -20.30 -5.58 -0.92
CA GLY A 97 -19.11 -6.41 -0.75
C GLY A 97 -17.94 -5.72 -0.03
N PRO A 98 -16.77 -6.38 0.01
CA PRO A 98 -15.62 -5.89 0.74
C PRO A 98 -14.94 -4.68 0.06
N PRO A 99 -14.22 -3.83 0.84
CA PRO A 99 -14.02 -3.94 2.28
C PRO A 99 -15.23 -3.44 3.08
N SER A 100 -15.77 -4.31 3.94
CA SER A 100 -16.96 -4.05 4.77
C SER A 100 -16.59 -3.23 6.01
N LEU A 101 -16.36 -1.94 5.81
CA LEU A 101 -15.93 -0.98 6.83
C LEU A 101 -16.88 0.21 6.90
N ALA A 102 -17.08 0.75 8.11
CA ALA A 102 -18.01 1.85 8.33
C ALA A 102 -17.69 3.10 7.50
N SER A 103 -16.42 3.55 7.51
CA SER A 103 -15.97 4.70 6.72
C SER A 103 -16.07 4.47 5.21
N THR A 104 -15.76 3.25 4.75
CA THR A 104 -15.96 2.83 3.35
C THR A 104 -17.43 2.95 2.95
N GLY A 105 -18.36 2.48 3.79
CA GLY A 105 -19.79 2.59 3.52
C GLY A 105 -20.28 4.04 3.40
N VAL A 106 -19.77 4.94 4.25
CA VAL A 106 -20.07 6.38 4.17
C VAL A 106 -19.54 6.98 2.86
N TYR A 107 -18.30 6.67 2.48
CA TYR A 107 -17.69 7.14 1.23
C TYR A 107 -18.49 6.66 0.00
N GLN A 108 -18.83 5.38 -0.04
CA GLN A 108 -19.63 4.78 -1.11
C GLN A 108 -21.03 5.40 -1.18
N ALA A 109 -21.66 5.68 -0.03
CA ALA A 109 -22.97 6.32 0.02
C ALA A 109 -22.93 7.75 -0.53
N GLN A 110 -21.88 8.51 -0.20
CA GLN A 110 -21.66 9.84 -0.79
C GLN A 110 -21.53 9.74 -2.31
N GLY A 111 -20.72 8.81 -2.82
CA GLY A 111 -20.60 8.57 -4.27
C GLY A 111 -21.92 8.21 -4.93
N ALA A 112 -22.68 7.28 -4.33
CA ALA A 112 -24.00 6.89 -4.81
C ALA A 112 -24.95 8.10 -4.91
N VAL A 113 -25.03 8.92 -3.86
CA VAL A 113 -25.89 10.11 -3.82
C VAL A 113 -25.45 11.15 -4.86
N THR A 114 -24.15 11.45 -4.96
CA THR A 114 -23.60 12.35 -5.98
C THR A 114 -24.00 11.88 -7.39
N HIS A 115 -23.90 10.58 -7.66
CA HIS A 115 -24.27 10.02 -8.95
C HIS A 115 -25.79 9.96 -9.21
N MET A 116 -26.63 9.97 -8.17
CA MET A 116 -28.10 10.09 -8.34
C MET A 116 -28.49 11.46 -8.90
N PHE A 117 -27.80 12.52 -8.48
CA PHE A 117 -28.11 13.90 -8.87
C PHE A 117 -27.25 14.45 -10.01
N ASP A 118 -26.34 13.64 -10.55
CA ASP A 118 -25.37 14.04 -11.60
C ASP A 118 -24.52 15.25 -11.19
N GLU A 119 -24.27 15.39 -9.88
CA GLU A 119 -23.50 16.49 -9.30
C GLU A 119 -21.99 16.23 -9.45
N GLY A 120 -21.51 16.19 -10.69
CA GLY A 120 -20.09 16.04 -11.01
C GLY A 120 -19.54 14.61 -10.83
N SER A 121 -18.20 14.49 -10.86
CA SER A 121 -17.49 13.21 -10.80
C SER A 121 -17.05 12.90 -9.36
N HIS A 122 -17.76 12.01 -8.66
CA HIS A 122 -17.17 11.33 -7.51
C HIS A 122 -15.97 10.50 -8.00
N VAL A 123 -14.81 10.68 -7.36
CA VAL A 123 -13.61 9.91 -7.72
C VAL A 123 -13.76 8.52 -7.15
N GLU A 124 -13.95 7.53 -8.02
CA GLU A 124 -13.99 6.13 -7.59
C GLU A 124 -12.64 5.74 -6.97
N ARG A 125 -12.68 5.12 -5.78
CA ARG A 125 -11.50 4.58 -5.11
C ARG A 125 -11.55 3.06 -5.12
N ALA A 126 -10.50 2.46 -5.67
CA ALA A 126 -10.37 1.00 -5.71
C ALA A 126 -9.95 0.39 -4.36
N ASN A 127 -9.28 1.17 -3.49
CA ASN A 127 -8.74 0.70 -2.22
C ASN A 127 -9.10 1.67 -1.09
N PHE A 128 -9.29 1.13 0.11
CA PHE A 128 -9.62 1.87 1.33
C PHE A 128 -8.61 1.52 2.45
N PRO A 129 -8.28 2.45 3.35
CA PRO A 129 -7.42 2.16 4.50
C PRO A 129 -8.13 1.19 5.44
N VAL A 130 -7.38 0.21 5.93
CA VAL A 130 -7.87 -0.80 6.87
C VAL A 130 -7.14 -0.61 8.19
N GLY A 131 -7.90 -0.43 9.27
CA GLY A 131 -7.42 -0.42 10.64
C GLY A 131 -7.93 -1.63 11.42
N MET A 132 -7.11 -2.13 12.33
CA MET A 132 -7.42 -3.19 13.27
C MET A 132 -6.97 -2.73 14.66
N TRP A 133 -7.95 -2.44 15.51
CA TRP A 133 -7.76 -1.87 16.86
C TRP A 133 -7.42 -2.93 17.91
N THR A 134 -6.46 -3.80 17.60
CA THR A 134 -5.84 -4.71 18.57
C THR A 134 -4.78 -3.97 19.39
N THR A 135 -4.16 -4.66 20.36
CA THR A 135 -2.98 -4.15 21.07
C THR A 135 -1.79 -5.08 20.79
N PRO A 136 -0.77 -4.64 20.01
CA PRO A 136 -0.70 -3.37 19.28
C PRO A 136 -1.70 -3.29 18.12
N GLU A 137 -1.97 -2.08 17.64
CA GLU A 137 -2.82 -1.85 16.48
C GLU A 137 -2.14 -2.37 15.22
N CYS A 138 -2.93 -2.73 14.21
CA CYS A 138 -2.45 -3.07 12.88
C CYS A 138 -3.20 -2.25 11.84
N ALA A 139 -2.53 -1.76 10.80
CA ALA A 139 -3.21 -1.04 9.74
C ALA A 139 -2.48 -1.20 8.40
N TYR A 140 -3.19 -1.09 7.29
CA TYR A 140 -2.57 -1.10 5.98
C TYR A 140 -3.38 -0.33 4.93
N TYR A 141 -2.66 0.09 3.88
CA TYR A 141 -3.23 0.63 2.66
C TYR A 141 -2.38 0.23 1.46
N GLY A 142 -3.01 -0.01 0.31
CA GLY A 142 -2.32 -0.36 -0.93
C GLY A 142 -1.87 -1.82 -1.01
N LEU A 143 -0.82 -2.08 -1.80
CA LEU A 143 -0.39 -3.42 -2.18
C LEU A 143 0.60 -4.03 -1.16
N THR A 144 0.55 -5.35 -1.01
CA THR A 144 1.70 -6.13 -0.51
C THR A 144 2.72 -6.32 -1.64
N LYS A 145 3.96 -6.70 -1.31
CA LYS A 145 4.97 -7.05 -2.33
C LYS A 145 4.48 -8.19 -3.23
N GLU A 146 3.92 -9.25 -2.64
CA GLU A 146 3.40 -10.40 -3.38
C GLU A 146 2.24 -10.00 -4.30
N ALA A 147 1.37 -9.09 -3.86
CA ALA A 147 0.28 -8.58 -4.67
C ALA A 147 0.79 -7.70 -5.83
N ALA A 148 1.85 -6.91 -5.62
CA ALA A 148 2.50 -6.13 -6.66
C ALA A 148 3.20 -7.03 -7.68
N GLU A 149 3.95 -8.05 -7.23
CA GLU A 149 4.64 -9.01 -8.10
C GLU A 149 3.65 -9.84 -8.92
N LYS A 150 2.51 -10.26 -8.35
CA LYS A 150 1.42 -10.92 -9.09
C LYS A 150 0.82 -10.03 -10.19
N LYS A 151 0.91 -8.71 -10.04
CA LYS A 151 0.51 -7.74 -11.07
C LYS A 151 1.64 -7.41 -12.06
N GLY A 152 2.78 -8.08 -11.97
CA GLY A 152 3.95 -7.85 -12.83
C GLY A 152 4.75 -6.59 -12.47
N ILE A 153 4.55 -6.02 -11.28
CA ILE A 153 5.27 -4.83 -10.81
C ILE A 153 6.54 -5.29 -10.07
N ASP A 154 7.71 -4.80 -10.51
CA ASP A 154 8.98 -5.04 -9.82
C ASP A 154 9.04 -4.22 -8.52
N ALA A 155 8.66 -4.84 -7.41
CA ALA A 155 8.50 -4.20 -6.11
C ALA A 155 9.60 -4.60 -5.11
N GLU A 156 9.86 -3.72 -4.16
CA GLU A 156 10.72 -3.96 -3.01
C GLU A 156 10.10 -3.41 -1.72
N GLU A 157 10.64 -3.82 -0.58
CA GLU A 157 10.17 -3.44 0.74
C GLU A 157 11.22 -2.67 1.54
N GLY A 158 10.77 -1.60 2.20
CA GLY A 158 11.51 -0.86 3.21
C GLY A 158 10.87 -1.05 4.59
N LEU A 159 11.68 -1.26 5.63
CA LEU A 159 11.22 -1.59 6.97
C LEU A 159 11.78 -0.63 8.02
N ALA A 160 10.94 -0.18 8.93
CA ALA A 160 11.34 0.57 10.12
C ALA A 160 10.73 -0.07 11.38
N LYS A 161 11.58 -0.44 12.33
CA LYS A 161 11.11 -0.82 13.67
C LYS A 161 10.76 0.44 14.45
N TYR A 162 9.80 0.35 15.37
CA TYR A 162 9.43 1.50 16.21
C TYR A 162 10.62 2.03 17.05
N THR A 163 11.58 1.16 17.40
CA THR A 163 12.86 1.53 18.00
C THR A 163 13.75 2.43 17.15
N GLY A 164 13.43 2.62 15.86
CA GLY A 164 14.14 3.51 14.94
C GLY A 164 13.83 5.00 15.15
N CYS A 165 12.72 5.35 15.82
CA CYS A 165 12.37 6.73 16.15
C CYS A 165 12.37 6.98 17.67
N LEU A 166 12.59 8.23 18.08
CA LEU A 166 12.64 8.58 19.52
C LEU A 166 11.33 8.26 20.25
N ARG A 167 10.18 8.51 19.61
CA ARG A 167 8.86 8.26 20.21
C ARG A 167 8.65 6.78 20.50
N GLY A 168 8.98 5.90 19.54
CA GLY A 168 8.87 4.46 19.75
C GLY A 168 9.81 3.95 20.82
N ARG A 169 11.06 4.43 20.86
CA ARG A 169 12.02 4.05 21.92
C ARG A 169 11.53 4.38 23.33
N VAL A 170 10.81 5.49 23.50
CA VAL A 170 10.35 5.96 24.81
C VAL A 170 8.99 5.37 25.21
N PHE A 171 8.04 5.31 24.28
CA PHE A 171 6.63 5.02 24.62
C PHE A 171 6.18 3.62 24.23
N SER A 172 6.56 3.14 23.04
CA SER A 172 6.10 1.84 22.54
C SER A 172 7.10 1.30 21.52
N PRO A 173 8.10 0.52 21.99
CA PRO A 173 9.20 0.04 21.12
C PRO A 173 8.79 -1.15 20.25
N ASP A 174 7.71 -1.85 20.64
CA ASP A 174 7.16 -2.97 19.92
C ASP A 174 6.31 -2.48 18.74
N GLY A 175 6.87 -2.56 17.54
CA GLY A 175 6.16 -2.24 16.32
C GLY A 175 7.05 -2.23 15.08
N LEU A 176 6.40 -2.19 13.92
CA LEU A 176 6.98 -2.22 12.60
C LEU A 176 6.14 -1.37 11.65
N LEU A 177 6.81 -0.55 10.84
CA LEU A 177 6.27 0.06 9.64
C LEU A 177 6.98 -0.58 8.43
N LYS A 178 6.20 -0.94 7.41
CA LYS A 178 6.68 -1.45 6.13
C LYS A 178 6.12 -0.61 5.00
N LEU A 179 7.02 -0.15 4.13
CA LEU A 179 6.69 0.40 2.82
C LEU A 179 6.90 -0.67 1.76
N VAL A 180 5.96 -0.78 0.83
CA VAL A 180 6.12 -1.50 -0.43
C VAL A 180 6.23 -0.45 -1.51
N PHE A 181 7.25 -0.53 -2.37
CA PHE A 181 7.50 0.47 -3.39
C PHE A 181 8.02 -0.16 -4.68
N GLN A 182 7.87 0.53 -5.80
CA GLN A 182 8.38 0.09 -7.10
C GLN A 182 9.89 0.36 -7.22
N ARG A 183 10.69 -0.64 -7.62
CA ARG A 183 12.17 -0.53 -7.60
C ARG A 183 12.75 0.54 -8.52
N ASP A 184 12.14 0.73 -9.68
CA ASP A 184 12.66 1.62 -10.73
C ASP A 184 12.30 3.09 -10.52
N SER A 185 11.15 3.37 -9.90
CA SER A 185 10.61 4.71 -9.70
C SER A 185 10.69 5.18 -8.25
N GLY A 186 10.80 4.25 -7.31
CA GLY A 186 10.69 4.52 -5.89
C GLY A 186 9.26 4.82 -5.44
N VAL A 187 8.25 4.78 -6.32
CA VAL A 187 6.85 5.09 -5.99
C VAL A 187 6.33 4.12 -4.95
N VAL A 188 5.76 4.66 -3.87
CA VAL A 188 5.14 3.88 -2.80
C VAL A 188 3.84 3.25 -3.31
N LEU A 189 3.73 1.93 -3.19
CA LEU A 189 2.61 1.11 -3.64
C LEU A 189 1.72 0.65 -2.48
N GLY A 190 2.27 0.61 -1.27
CA GLY A 190 1.54 0.21 -0.08
C GLY A 190 2.29 0.49 1.21
N VAL A 191 1.54 0.61 2.29
CA VAL A 191 2.03 0.85 3.65
C VAL A 191 1.35 -0.15 4.58
N HIS A 192 2.13 -0.80 5.44
CA HIS A 192 1.67 -1.80 6.40
C HIS A 192 2.28 -1.49 7.75
N LEU A 193 1.47 -1.41 8.79
CA LEU A 193 1.86 -0.99 10.13
C LEU A 193 1.37 -1.98 11.18
N VAL A 194 2.20 -2.23 12.17
CA VAL A 194 1.83 -2.88 13.43
C VAL A 194 2.52 -2.10 14.55
N GLY A 195 1.77 -1.54 15.50
CA GLY A 195 2.35 -0.74 16.59
C GLY A 195 1.38 0.30 17.13
N ALA A 196 1.83 1.09 18.09
CA ALA A 196 1.05 2.22 18.60
C ALA A 196 0.72 3.23 17.49
N ASP A 197 -0.49 3.79 17.53
CA ASP A 197 -1.02 4.77 16.58
C ASP A 197 -1.04 4.29 15.11
N ALA A 198 -0.95 2.98 14.85
CA ALA A 198 -0.90 2.44 13.49
C ALA A 198 -2.18 2.78 12.68
N CYS A 199 -3.36 2.72 13.31
CA CYS A 199 -4.63 3.04 12.67
C CYS A 199 -4.76 4.54 12.33
N GLU A 200 -4.05 5.41 13.03
CA GLU A 200 -3.99 6.85 12.71
C GLU A 200 -2.97 7.12 11.60
N MET A 201 -1.78 6.51 11.70
CA MET A 201 -0.68 6.71 10.75
C MET A 201 -0.98 6.20 9.33
N VAL A 202 -1.84 5.19 9.19
CA VAL A 202 -2.19 4.62 7.88
C VAL A 202 -2.75 5.66 6.92
N HIS A 203 -3.38 6.73 7.42
CA HIS A 203 -3.92 7.80 6.60
C HIS A 203 -2.84 8.63 5.91
N TYR A 204 -1.70 8.86 6.57
CA TYR A 204 -0.53 9.45 5.89
C TYR A 204 0.00 8.47 4.83
N GLY A 205 0.09 7.18 5.16
CA GLY A 205 0.47 6.15 4.20
C GLY A 205 -0.46 6.06 2.97
N MET A 206 -1.76 6.27 3.18
CA MET A 206 -2.76 6.35 2.11
C MET A 206 -2.46 7.50 1.16
N ASP A 207 -2.20 8.69 1.70
CA ASP A 207 -1.88 9.88 0.92
C ASP A 207 -0.61 9.68 0.08
N LEU A 208 0.42 9.05 0.65
CA LEU A 208 1.66 8.72 -0.08
C LEU A 208 1.42 7.81 -1.29
N VAL A 209 0.55 6.81 -1.15
CA VAL A 209 0.22 5.87 -2.22
C VAL A 209 -0.64 6.56 -3.29
N ASP A 210 -1.66 7.31 -2.88
CA ASP A 210 -2.58 8.00 -3.78
C ASP A 210 -1.87 9.06 -4.63
N GLN A 211 -0.96 9.82 -4.02
CA GLN A 211 -0.18 10.86 -4.69
C GLN A 211 1.07 10.30 -5.40
N GLN A 212 1.27 8.97 -5.38
CA GLN A 212 2.43 8.31 -5.99
C GLN A 212 3.77 8.89 -5.51
N VAL A 213 3.85 9.20 -4.22
CA VAL A 213 5.06 9.75 -3.58
C VAL A 213 6.17 8.71 -3.66
N THR A 214 7.41 9.17 -3.86
CA THR A 214 8.57 8.28 -3.93
C THR A 214 9.25 8.15 -2.57
N ILE A 215 9.93 7.01 -2.33
CA ILE A 215 10.79 6.85 -1.16
C ILE A 215 11.91 7.91 -1.10
N PHE A 216 12.35 8.45 -2.24
CA PHE A 216 13.35 9.52 -2.30
C PHE A 216 12.81 10.84 -1.73
N SER A 217 11.54 11.17 -2.03
CA SER A 217 10.85 12.31 -1.45
C SER A 217 10.70 12.16 0.06
N LEU A 218 10.40 10.95 0.55
CA LEU A 218 10.31 10.66 1.99
C LEU A 218 11.64 10.83 2.71
N ILE A 219 12.76 10.43 2.10
CA ILE A 219 14.11 10.63 2.66
C ILE A 219 14.41 12.13 2.87
N SER A 220 13.97 12.98 1.94
CA SER A 220 14.15 14.43 2.02
C SER A 220 13.13 15.13 2.92
N THR A 221 12.07 14.43 3.35
CA THR A 221 11.01 15.01 4.18
C THR A 221 11.53 15.28 5.60
N LEU A 222 11.18 16.45 6.14
CA LEU A 222 11.39 16.82 7.53
C LEU A 222 10.17 16.42 8.36
N PHE A 223 10.38 15.54 9.33
CA PHE A 223 9.40 15.25 10.37
C PHE A 223 9.78 15.97 11.65
N THR A 224 8.80 16.47 12.39
CA THR A 224 9.03 17.01 13.74
C THR A 224 9.62 15.93 14.62
N ALA A 225 10.57 16.26 15.49
CA ALA A 225 11.14 15.27 16.41
C ALA A 225 10.07 14.60 17.29
N VAL A 226 10.35 13.38 17.75
CA VAL A 226 9.49 12.62 18.67
C VAL A 226 8.10 12.31 18.08
N THR A 227 8.05 11.95 16.79
CA THR A 227 6.85 11.49 16.08
C THR A 227 7.07 10.09 15.51
N TYR A 228 6.00 9.29 15.41
CA TYR A 228 6.06 8.01 14.69
C TYR A 228 6.19 8.20 13.17
N HIS A 229 5.87 9.39 12.64
CA HIS A 229 6.01 9.67 11.20
C HIS A 229 7.47 9.56 10.71
N GLU A 230 8.46 9.69 11.59
CA GLU A 230 9.87 9.46 11.28
C GLU A 230 10.13 8.03 10.78
N LEU A 231 9.28 7.07 11.16
CA LEU A 231 9.37 5.69 10.69
C LEU A 231 9.15 5.56 9.17
N PHE A 232 8.39 6.46 8.53
CA PHE A 232 8.27 6.47 7.07
C PHE A 232 9.61 6.81 6.40
N LYS A 233 10.38 7.74 6.99
CA LYS A 233 11.72 8.09 6.52
C LYS A 233 12.71 6.95 6.75
N GLU A 234 12.69 6.35 7.94
CA GLU A 234 13.55 5.20 8.26
C GLU A 234 13.28 4.01 7.32
N ALA A 235 12.00 3.72 7.04
CA ALA A 235 11.63 2.64 6.12
C ALA A 235 12.05 2.97 4.68
N ALA A 236 11.94 4.23 4.27
CA ALA A 236 12.43 4.68 2.97
C ALA A 236 13.96 4.57 2.85
N LEU A 237 14.72 4.89 3.90
CA LEU A 237 16.17 4.71 3.95
C LEU A 237 16.57 3.23 3.87
N ASP A 238 15.89 2.36 4.62
CA ASP A 238 16.09 0.91 4.53
C ASP A 238 15.77 0.38 3.13
N GLY A 239 14.65 0.79 2.53
CA GLY A 239 14.28 0.45 1.17
C GLY A 239 15.32 0.92 0.14
N ASN A 240 15.80 2.16 0.26
CA ASN A 240 16.81 2.71 -0.62
C ASN A 240 18.15 1.95 -0.54
N SER A 241 18.53 1.46 0.64
CA SER A 241 19.76 0.66 0.82
C SER A 241 19.76 -0.66 0.04
N LYS A 242 18.57 -1.17 -0.30
CA LYS A 242 18.36 -2.41 -1.07
C LYS A 242 18.32 -2.15 -2.58
N LEU A 243 18.22 -0.89 -3.00
CA LEU A 243 18.30 -0.55 -4.41
C LEU A 243 19.74 -0.64 -4.90
N ALA A 244 19.93 -1.30 -6.04
CA ALA A 244 21.20 -1.29 -6.78
C ALA A 244 21.62 0.12 -7.26
N PHE A 245 20.74 1.12 -7.03
CA PHE A 245 20.91 2.52 -7.39
C PHE A 245 22.22 3.10 -6.82
N GLY A 246 22.62 2.74 -5.59
CA GLY A 246 23.85 3.26 -4.98
C GLY A 246 25.14 2.92 -5.75
N ALA A 247 25.27 1.68 -6.23
CA ALA A 247 26.49 1.22 -6.91
C ALA A 247 26.52 1.62 -8.39
N GLN A 248 25.38 1.52 -9.09
CA GLN A 248 25.30 1.88 -10.50
C GLN A 248 25.39 3.39 -10.72
N TRP A 249 24.78 4.20 -9.84
CA TRP A 249 24.83 5.66 -9.99
C TRP A 249 26.10 6.30 -9.45
N GLN A 250 26.76 5.75 -8.43
CA GLN A 250 28.10 6.23 -8.11
C GLN A 250 29.09 5.92 -9.23
N SER A 251 28.95 4.79 -9.94
CA SER A 251 29.71 4.52 -11.17
C SER A 251 29.35 5.53 -12.27
N ILE A 252 28.06 5.78 -12.54
CA ILE A 252 27.63 6.71 -13.59
C ILE A 252 28.03 8.17 -13.27
N LEU A 253 27.84 8.64 -12.03
CA LEU A 253 28.20 10.00 -11.61
C LEU A 253 29.72 10.19 -11.53
N SER A 254 30.48 9.16 -11.13
CA SER A 254 31.94 9.17 -11.20
C SER A 254 32.43 9.24 -12.64
N GLU A 255 31.82 8.48 -13.55
CA GLU A 255 32.15 8.50 -14.99
C GLU A 255 31.69 9.78 -15.69
N LEU A 256 30.52 10.34 -15.33
CA LEU A 256 30.04 11.65 -15.79
C LEU A 256 30.90 12.79 -15.22
N GLY A 257 31.33 12.69 -13.97
CA GLY A 257 32.30 13.60 -13.36
C GLY A 257 33.64 13.57 -14.07
N GLY A 258 34.12 12.37 -14.44
CA GLY A 258 35.31 12.20 -15.28
C GLY A 258 35.14 12.68 -16.73
N PHE A 259 33.90 12.80 -17.24
CA PHE A 259 33.59 13.38 -18.55
C PHE A 259 33.47 14.92 -18.48
N MET A 260 33.02 15.45 -17.34
CA MET A 260 33.05 16.87 -16.99
C MET A 260 34.41 17.31 -16.41
N GLU A 261 35.42 16.46 -16.47
CA GLU A 261 36.81 16.83 -16.25
C GLU A 261 37.53 16.67 -17.60
N GLY A 262 37.82 17.80 -18.26
CA GLY A 262 38.63 17.81 -19.47
C GLY A 262 40.03 17.24 -19.23
N PRO A 263 40.82 17.00 -20.29
CA PRO A 263 42.17 16.44 -20.16
C PRO A 263 43.01 17.29 -19.19
N GLY A 264 43.36 16.70 -18.04
CA GLY A 264 44.09 17.37 -16.95
C GLY A 264 43.25 17.78 -15.72
N GLY A 265 41.99 17.34 -15.59
CA GLY A 265 41.17 17.59 -14.39
C GLY A 265 40.59 19.00 -14.31
N GLN A 266 40.53 19.72 -15.44
CA GLN A 266 39.90 21.04 -15.52
C GLN A 266 38.45 20.91 -15.98
N ALA A 267 37.53 21.60 -15.32
CA ALA A 267 36.14 21.67 -15.75
C ALA A 267 36.05 22.18 -17.22
N PRO A 268 35.20 21.59 -18.07
CA PRO A 268 35.06 21.98 -19.46
C PRO A 268 34.63 23.44 -19.57
N SER A 269 35.04 24.09 -20.66
CA SER A 269 34.59 25.45 -20.95
C SER A 269 33.07 25.48 -21.12
N GLN A 270 32.43 26.60 -20.80
CA GLN A 270 30.99 26.78 -21.01
C GLN A 270 30.57 26.53 -22.47
N GLU A 271 31.44 26.88 -23.43
CA GLU A 271 31.24 26.59 -24.86
C GLU A 271 31.19 25.09 -25.17
N ALA A 272 32.06 24.30 -24.54
CA ALA A 272 32.07 22.84 -24.73
C ALA A 272 30.84 22.18 -24.09
N MET A 273 30.45 22.62 -22.88
CA MET A 273 29.23 22.13 -22.22
C MET A 273 27.98 22.45 -23.02
N ARG A 274 27.90 23.68 -23.55
CA ARG A 274 26.76 24.12 -24.36
C ARG A 274 26.65 23.34 -25.67
N LYS A 275 27.77 23.11 -26.35
CA LYS A 275 27.80 22.34 -27.60
C LYS A 275 27.35 20.89 -27.38
N GLU A 276 27.76 20.28 -26.27
CA GLU A 276 27.35 18.92 -25.94
C GLU A 276 25.86 18.87 -25.56
N PHE A 277 25.37 19.87 -24.81
CA PHE A 277 23.94 20.02 -24.52
C PHE A 277 23.09 20.19 -25.79
N GLU A 278 23.50 21.06 -26.72
CA GLU A 278 22.82 21.24 -28.01
C GLU A 278 22.86 19.96 -28.87
N ALA A 279 23.88 19.12 -28.72
CA ALA A 279 23.93 17.81 -29.37
C ALA A 279 23.01 16.75 -28.72
N MET A 280 22.66 16.94 -27.43
CA MET A 280 21.76 16.06 -26.68
C MET A 280 20.28 16.45 -26.85
N ASN A 281 19.99 17.75 -26.87
CA ASN A 281 18.66 18.33 -27.02
C ASN A 281 18.22 18.29 -28.50
N THR A 282 17.72 17.13 -28.93
CA THR A 282 17.29 16.87 -30.31
C THR A 282 15.93 17.49 -30.65
N SER A 283 15.11 17.75 -29.64
CA SER A 283 13.82 18.45 -29.72
C SER A 283 14.00 19.95 -29.94
N GLY A 284 15.13 20.51 -29.48
CA GLY A 284 15.46 21.92 -29.61
C GLY A 284 14.67 22.84 -28.68
N ASP A 285 13.97 22.29 -27.68
CA ASP A 285 13.10 23.07 -26.78
C ASP A 285 13.87 23.77 -25.64
N GLY A 286 15.12 23.39 -25.44
CA GLY A 286 16.01 23.99 -24.44
C GLY A 286 16.09 23.18 -23.15
N SER A 287 15.44 22.01 -23.11
CA SER A 287 15.42 21.05 -22.02
C SER A 287 15.93 19.68 -22.50
N LEU A 288 16.01 18.70 -21.59
CA LEU A 288 16.26 17.30 -21.95
C LEU A 288 15.10 16.45 -21.46
N ASN A 289 14.35 15.89 -22.41
CA ASN A 289 13.29 14.96 -22.08
C ASN A 289 13.85 13.55 -21.78
N ALA A 290 12.98 12.68 -21.27
CA ALA A 290 13.34 11.32 -20.86
C ALA A 290 13.98 10.50 -22.00
N ASP A 291 13.57 10.73 -23.24
CA ASP A 291 14.02 9.98 -24.41
C ASP A 291 15.41 10.43 -24.85
N GLU A 292 15.66 11.73 -24.80
CA GLU A 292 16.96 12.36 -25.10
C GLU A 292 18.00 11.98 -24.07
N LEU A 293 17.66 12.09 -22.78
CA LEU A 293 18.55 11.69 -21.70
C LEU A 293 18.86 10.19 -21.77
N HIS A 294 17.87 9.36 -22.11
CA HIS A 294 18.04 7.92 -22.25
C HIS A 294 18.94 7.57 -23.44
N ALA A 295 18.76 8.23 -24.59
CA ALA A 295 19.62 8.06 -25.76
C ALA A 295 21.07 8.46 -25.46
N PHE A 296 21.27 9.55 -24.72
CA PHE A 296 22.59 9.99 -24.28
C PHE A 296 23.27 8.97 -23.37
N LEU A 297 22.58 8.47 -22.35
CA LEU A 297 23.11 7.45 -21.44
C LEU A 297 23.47 6.15 -22.19
N LYS A 298 22.65 5.77 -23.17
CA LYS A 298 22.95 4.62 -24.05
C LYS A 298 24.19 4.85 -24.91
N ARG A 299 24.42 6.07 -25.41
CA ARG A 299 25.64 6.46 -26.14
C ARG A 299 26.89 6.33 -25.27
N LEU A 300 26.76 6.55 -23.97
CA LEU A 300 27.82 6.32 -22.97
C LEU A 300 28.01 4.83 -22.61
N GLY A 301 27.31 3.91 -23.29
CA GLY A 301 27.37 2.48 -23.01
C GLY A 301 26.61 2.06 -21.74
N LYS A 302 25.77 2.94 -21.18
CA LYS A 302 24.92 2.63 -20.02
C LYS A 302 23.52 2.29 -20.50
N ASP A 303 23.16 1.02 -20.42
CA ASP A 303 21.84 0.52 -20.77
C ASP A 303 20.89 0.64 -19.57
N ILE A 304 20.45 1.87 -19.28
CA ILE A 304 19.51 2.18 -18.20
C ILE A 304 18.09 2.07 -18.75
N LYS A 305 17.17 1.44 -18.00
CA LYS A 305 15.77 1.35 -18.41
C LYS A 305 15.17 2.74 -18.64
N LYS A 306 14.46 2.91 -19.75
CA LYS A 306 13.76 4.16 -20.13
C LYS A 306 12.87 4.73 -19.01
N GLY A 307 12.16 3.87 -18.28
CA GLY A 307 11.33 4.28 -17.14
C GLY A 307 12.12 4.94 -16.01
N THR A 308 13.32 4.45 -15.71
CA THR A 308 14.22 5.04 -14.70
C THR A 308 14.68 6.44 -15.12
N VAL A 309 14.98 6.63 -16.40
CA VAL A 309 15.39 7.94 -16.95
C VAL A 309 14.22 8.93 -16.94
N ALA A 310 13.01 8.47 -17.26
CA ALA A 310 11.81 9.31 -17.18
C ALA A 310 11.52 9.80 -15.75
N ASN A 311 11.75 8.95 -14.75
CA ASN A 311 11.60 9.35 -13.35
C ASN A 311 12.63 10.40 -12.92
N LEU A 312 13.86 10.34 -13.45
CA LEU A 312 14.89 11.36 -13.19
C LEU A 312 14.51 12.73 -13.74
N VAL A 313 14.04 12.78 -14.98
CA VAL A 313 13.57 14.04 -15.58
C VAL A 313 12.43 14.59 -14.74
N ARG A 314 11.45 13.76 -14.36
CA ARG A 314 10.32 14.17 -13.50
C ARG A 314 10.75 14.64 -12.10
N LEU A 315 11.83 14.11 -11.54
CA LEU A 315 12.33 14.50 -10.22
C LEU A 315 13.17 15.79 -10.26
N ALA A 316 13.81 16.07 -11.39
CA ALA A 316 14.63 17.27 -11.60
C ALA A 316 13.80 18.46 -12.15
N ASP A 317 12.71 18.15 -12.84
CA ASP A 317 11.76 19.09 -13.39
C ASP A 317 10.80 19.59 -12.29
N THR A 318 11.19 20.70 -11.66
CA THR A 318 10.42 21.31 -10.57
C THR A 318 9.32 22.26 -11.04
N ASP A 319 9.31 22.62 -12.33
CA ASP A 319 8.44 23.64 -12.92
C ASP A 319 7.53 23.13 -14.05
N GLY A 320 7.72 21.91 -14.54
CA GLY A 320 6.92 21.26 -15.59
C GLY A 320 7.28 21.72 -16.99
#